data_AF-A0ABD3ANJ2-F1
#
_entry.id   AF-A0ABD3ANJ2-F1
#
_cell.length_a   1.000
_cell.length_b   1.000
_cell.length_c   1.000
_cell.angle_alpha   90.00
_cell.angle_beta   90.00
_cell.angle_gamma   90.00
#
_symmetry.space_group_name_H-M   'P 1'
#
loop_
_entity.id
_entity.type
_entity.pdbx_description
1 polymer ?
#
loop_
_entity_poly.entity_id
_entity_poly.type
_entity_poly.pdbx_seq_one_letter_code
_entity_poly.pdbx_strand_id
1 'polypeptide(L)'
;MASLSVKPLILLLLSVIFSTCFLVTSSTTSDSHLSSIKTLCNSTPYPEICFDSLKISVSVSITPNILTYLLHSLQAAISEAGKLSNIFSQPLNIVERQKGTLQDCKELHQITVSLLKKSASKISSNSNSRTLADAKAFLSAALTNRVTCLEGLDSASGPSKTALESSISDAYKYVSNALSILVKPGGSNGLMHRRLMGFPKWLSRKDRRILQDDGDYYDPRNLLTVAADGSGNFTSLTDAINFAPNNSADRIFIFVRQGVYQENVEIPFWKPNIVLLGDGSNVTVITGNRSVDGWTTFRSATLAVSGDGFLARDITFENTAGPEKHQAVALRINAGFAAIYRCTLKGYQDTLYVHSFRQFYRECDIYGTIDYIFGNAAVVFQGCNIISRLPMPGQSTVITAQSRDIPDEPTGISIQNCSILPTNDLYSNLANVKSYLGRPWKDYSRTVIIESYIDNFIAPEGWSPWSGDEGLSTLYYGEYNNNGPGSVTDSRVTWPGYHIMDYDDASNFTVSEFITGDEWLDSTNFPYDDGI
;
A
#
# COMPACT_ATOMS: atom_id res chain seq x y z
N MET A 1 -6.95 -115.02 22.15
CA MET A 1 -5.99 -115.30 23.25
C MET A 1 -5.49 -113.94 23.79
N ALA A 2 -4.70 -113.88 24.87
CA ALA A 2 -4.34 -112.65 25.61
C ALA A 2 -3.56 -111.60 24.77
N SER A 3 -3.36 -110.33 25.16
CA SER A 3 -3.42 -109.62 26.48
C SER A 3 -4.01 -108.18 26.34
N LEU A 4 -4.74 -107.58 27.31
CA LEU A 4 -4.32 -106.83 28.54
C LEU A 4 -3.31 -105.66 28.29
N SER A 5 -3.42 -104.42 28.84
CA SER A 5 -4.27 -103.84 29.92
C SER A 5 -4.27 -102.27 30.00
N VAL A 6 -5.41 -101.62 30.38
CA VAL A 6 -5.62 -100.37 31.21
C VAL A 6 -4.78 -99.07 30.90
N LYS A 7 -5.34 -97.95 30.36
CA LYS A 7 -6.02 -96.73 30.98
C LYS A 7 -5.13 -95.81 31.87
N PRO A 8 -5.48 -94.51 32.20
CA PRO A 8 -6.37 -93.47 31.58
C PRO A 8 -5.59 -92.11 31.35
N LEU A 9 -5.89 -90.82 31.69
CA LEU A 9 -6.99 -90.02 32.33
C LEU A 9 -6.80 -88.44 32.18
N ILE A 10 -7.82 -87.66 31.70
CA ILE A 10 -8.34 -86.29 32.13
C ILE A 10 -7.44 -85.01 32.24
N LEU A 11 -7.91 -83.72 32.21
CA LEU A 11 -8.99 -82.93 31.52
C LEU A 11 -9.00 -81.43 32.05
N LEU A 12 -9.86 -80.55 31.48
CA LEU A 12 -10.24 -79.15 31.91
C LEU A 12 -9.20 -78.00 31.80
N LEU A 13 -9.55 -76.70 31.77
CA LEU A 13 -10.63 -75.90 31.12
C LEU A 13 -10.40 -74.38 31.34
N LEU A 14 -11.21 -73.53 30.68
CA LEU A 14 -11.56 -72.10 30.95
C LEU A 14 -11.03 -71.01 30.01
N SER A 15 -11.80 -69.91 29.99
CA SER A 15 -11.82 -68.86 28.97
C SER A 15 -11.57 -67.48 29.56
N VAL A 16 -11.00 -66.58 28.75
CA VAL A 16 -11.06 -65.13 28.97
C VAL A 16 -11.49 -64.48 27.65
N ILE A 17 -12.59 -63.74 27.70
CA ILE A 17 -13.03 -62.86 26.61
C ILE A 17 -12.45 -61.48 26.89
N PHE A 18 -11.69 -60.92 25.96
CA PHE A 18 -11.41 -59.48 25.95
C PHE A 18 -11.55 -58.93 24.53
N SER A 19 -12.69 -58.26 24.30
CA SER A 19 -12.85 -57.40 23.12
C SER A 19 -11.96 -56.18 23.30
N THR A 20 -11.09 -55.90 22.32
CA THR A 20 -10.36 -54.63 22.20
C THR A 20 -10.45 -54.13 20.77
N CYS A 21 -10.72 -52.83 20.62
CA CYS A 21 -11.22 -52.25 19.39
C CYS A 21 -10.20 -52.26 18.24
N PHE A 22 -10.51 -52.94 17.14
CA PHE A 22 -10.12 -52.46 15.81
C PHE A 22 -11.00 -51.26 15.43
N LEU A 23 -10.71 -50.08 15.99
CA LEU A 23 -11.23 -48.77 15.58
C LEU A 23 -10.53 -47.66 16.39
N VAL A 24 -10.56 -46.43 15.87
CA VAL A 24 -10.06 -45.18 16.52
C VAL A 24 -8.53 -45.05 16.67
N THR A 25 -7.82 -44.95 15.54
CA THR A 25 -6.51 -44.25 15.44
C THR A 25 -6.54 -43.03 14.50
N SER A 26 -7.71 -42.70 13.93
CA SER A 26 -7.90 -41.61 12.95
C SER A 26 -8.46 -40.30 13.55
N SER A 27 -9.05 -40.34 14.76
CA SER A 27 -9.61 -39.14 15.41
C SER A 27 -8.53 -38.28 16.07
N THR A 28 -7.55 -38.89 16.74
CA THR A 28 -6.52 -38.18 17.50
C THR A 28 -5.65 -37.25 16.63
N THR A 29 -5.48 -37.55 15.35
CA THR A 29 -4.82 -36.69 14.37
C THR A 29 -5.75 -35.59 13.83
N SER A 30 -7.02 -35.89 13.55
CA SER A 30 -7.97 -34.85 13.10
C SER A 30 -8.28 -33.82 14.19
N ASP A 31 -8.43 -34.27 15.44
CA ASP A 31 -8.71 -33.39 16.59
C ASP A 31 -7.53 -32.45 16.92
N SER A 32 -6.29 -32.94 16.78
CA SER A 32 -5.07 -32.14 17.00
C SER A 32 -4.77 -31.15 15.85
N HIS A 33 -5.13 -31.49 14.61
CA HIS A 33 -5.11 -30.53 13.51
C HIS A 33 -6.18 -29.43 13.71
N LEU A 34 -7.37 -29.81 14.18
CA LEU A 34 -8.49 -28.87 14.36
C LEU A 34 -8.23 -27.87 15.51
N SER A 35 -7.63 -28.32 16.62
CA SER A 35 -7.21 -27.43 17.72
C SER A 35 -6.07 -26.50 17.32
N SER A 36 -5.14 -26.97 16.48
CA SER A 36 -4.06 -26.14 15.90
C SER A 36 -4.63 -25.01 15.03
N ILE A 37 -5.58 -25.33 14.14
CA ILE A 37 -6.30 -24.34 13.32
C ILE A 37 -7.04 -23.33 14.19
N LYS A 38 -7.78 -23.79 15.23
CA LYS A 38 -8.50 -22.88 16.12
C LYS A 38 -7.55 -21.93 16.85
N THR A 39 -6.41 -22.43 17.32
CA THR A 39 -5.38 -21.62 17.99
C THR A 39 -4.81 -20.54 17.07
N LEU A 40 -4.54 -20.86 15.80
CA LEU A 40 -4.13 -19.88 14.79
C LEU A 40 -5.24 -18.82 14.56
N CYS A 41 -6.46 -19.27 14.29
CA CYS A 41 -7.57 -18.42 13.89
C CYS A 41 -8.09 -17.49 15.02
N ASN A 42 -8.01 -17.92 16.28
CA ASN A 42 -8.35 -17.08 17.45
C ASN A 42 -7.61 -15.73 17.50
N SER A 43 -6.48 -15.61 16.78
CA SER A 43 -5.66 -14.40 16.71
C SER A 43 -5.78 -13.63 15.39
N THR A 44 -6.76 -13.97 14.55
CA THR A 44 -7.09 -13.25 13.29
C THR A 44 -8.32 -12.36 13.48
N PRO A 45 -8.51 -11.27 12.69
CA PRO A 45 -9.65 -10.36 12.85
C PRO A 45 -11.03 -11.01 12.72
N TYR A 46 -11.15 -12.13 11.98
CA TYR A 46 -12.41 -12.86 11.82
C TYR A 46 -12.22 -14.37 12.10
N PRO A 47 -12.14 -14.80 13.38
CA PRO A 47 -11.72 -16.15 13.77
C PRO A 47 -12.56 -17.28 13.17
N GLU A 48 -13.89 -17.17 13.18
CA GLU A 48 -14.78 -18.22 12.65
C GLU A 48 -14.62 -18.39 11.13
N ILE A 49 -14.49 -17.27 10.39
CA ILE A 49 -14.23 -17.29 8.93
C ILE A 49 -12.87 -17.94 8.63
N CYS A 50 -11.85 -17.64 9.44
CA CYS A 50 -10.55 -18.32 9.35
C CYS A 50 -10.72 -19.83 9.60
N PHE A 51 -11.40 -20.20 10.68
CA PHE A 51 -11.56 -21.59 11.11
C PHE A 51 -12.30 -22.43 10.06
N ASP A 52 -13.43 -21.96 9.55
CA ASP A 52 -14.19 -22.69 8.53
C ASP A 52 -13.43 -22.80 7.21
N SER A 53 -12.69 -21.75 6.79
CA SER A 53 -11.86 -21.80 5.57
C SER A 53 -10.72 -22.82 5.67
N LEU A 54 -10.09 -22.95 6.85
CA LEU A 54 -8.97 -23.85 7.07
C LEU A 54 -9.39 -25.28 7.46
N LYS A 55 -10.56 -25.46 8.09
CA LYS A 55 -11.10 -26.79 8.45
C LYS A 55 -11.21 -27.73 7.24
N ILE A 56 -11.46 -27.19 6.05
CA ILE A 56 -11.50 -27.96 4.80
C ILE A 56 -10.15 -28.63 4.50
N SER A 57 -9.01 -27.99 4.82
CA SER A 57 -7.68 -28.57 4.54
C SER A 57 -7.36 -29.81 5.37
N VAL A 58 -8.04 -30.02 6.49
CA VAL A 58 -7.86 -31.21 7.35
C VAL A 58 -8.27 -32.50 6.61
N SER A 59 -9.17 -32.40 5.63
CA SER A 59 -9.64 -33.55 4.83
C SER A 59 -8.59 -34.19 3.92
N VAL A 60 -7.43 -33.54 3.72
CA VAL A 60 -6.41 -33.92 2.72
C VAL A 60 -5.13 -34.51 3.37
N SER A 61 -5.16 -34.76 4.69
CA SER A 61 -4.06 -35.36 5.47
C SER A 61 -2.65 -34.74 5.26
N ILE A 62 -2.60 -33.44 4.95
CA ILE A 62 -1.37 -32.66 4.75
C ILE A 62 -0.72 -32.33 6.11
N THR A 63 0.61 -32.39 6.18
CA THR A 63 1.39 -32.00 7.37
C THR A 63 1.12 -30.53 7.74
N PRO A 64 0.80 -30.21 9.01
CA PRO A 64 0.38 -28.86 9.39
C PRO A 64 1.59 -27.92 9.44
N ASN A 65 1.54 -26.83 8.67
CA ASN A 65 2.60 -25.82 8.59
C ASN A 65 1.93 -24.44 8.38
N ILE A 66 2.50 -23.37 8.92
CA ILE A 66 2.00 -22.01 8.71
C ILE A 66 1.88 -21.66 7.22
N LEU A 67 2.80 -22.16 6.38
CA LEU A 67 2.76 -22.01 4.93
C LEU A 67 1.58 -22.72 4.26
N THR A 68 1.16 -23.89 4.77
CA THR A 68 -0.01 -24.61 4.20
C THR A 68 -1.32 -23.96 4.64
N TYR A 69 -1.42 -23.45 5.87
CA TYR A 69 -2.57 -22.64 6.30
C TYR A 69 -2.67 -21.32 5.54
N LEU A 70 -1.55 -20.61 5.36
CA LEU A 70 -1.46 -19.39 4.55
C LEU A 70 -1.94 -19.60 3.11
N LEU A 71 -1.50 -20.68 2.44
CA LEU A 71 -1.92 -20.98 1.08
C LEU A 71 -3.42 -21.30 0.96
N HIS A 72 -4.00 -22.03 1.92
CA HIS A 72 -5.45 -22.28 1.94
C HIS A 72 -6.25 -20.99 2.23
N SER A 73 -5.77 -20.13 3.14
CA SER A 73 -6.40 -18.83 3.43
C SER A 73 -6.38 -17.91 2.20
N LEU A 74 -5.26 -17.86 1.46
CA LEU A 74 -5.15 -17.16 0.18
C LEU A 74 -6.08 -17.76 -0.89
N GLN A 75 -6.21 -19.09 -0.98
CA GLN A 75 -7.14 -19.75 -1.90
C GLN A 75 -8.61 -19.42 -1.58
N ALA A 76 -8.97 -19.36 -0.30
CA ALA A 76 -10.30 -18.90 0.13
C ALA A 76 -10.54 -17.42 -0.25
N ALA A 77 -9.57 -16.54 -0.02
CA ALA A 77 -9.66 -15.14 -0.44
C ALA A 77 -9.80 -15.00 -1.98
N ILE A 78 -9.08 -15.82 -2.77
CA ILE A 78 -9.23 -15.88 -4.24
C ILE A 78 -10.63 -16.39 -4.65
N SER A 79 -11.19 -17.38 -3.95
CA SER A 79 -12.55 -17.89 -4.17
C SER A 79 -13.60 -16.79 -3.98
N GLU A 80 -13.58 -16.11 -2.84
CA GLU A 80 -14.61 -15.11 -2.51
C GLU A 80 -14.45 -13.85 -3.36
N ALA A 81 -13.21 -13.42 -3.65
CA ALA A 81 -12.97 -12.37 -4.63
C ALA A 81 -13.43 -12.78 -6.05
N GLY A 82 -13.37 -14.08 -6.40
CA GLY A 82 -13.97 -14.64 -7.61
C GLY A 82 -15.49 -14.51 -7.64
N LYS A 83 -16.19 -14.79 -6.53
CA LYS A 83 -17.65 -14.57 -6.42
C LYS A 83 -18.02 -13.09 -6.57
N LEU A 84 -17.27 -12.20 -5.91
CA LEU A 84 -17.47 -10.76 -6.01
C LEU A 84 -17.21 -10.23 -7.43
N SER A 85 -16.28 -10.83 -8.18
CA SER A 85 -16.08 -10.53 -9.61
C SER A 85 -17.32 -10.80 -10.45
N ASN A 86 -18.07 -11.86 -10.14
CA ASN A 86 -19.33 -12.19 -10.83
C ASN A 86 -20.47 -11.21 -10.50
N ILE A 87 -20.45 -10.59 -9.30
CA ILE A 87 -21.38 -9.50 -8.94
C ILE A 87 -21.05 -8.25 -9.76
N PHE A 88 -19.76 -7.88 -9.84
CA PHE A 88 -19.31 -6.74 -10.64
C PHE A 88 -19.52 -6.88 -12.16
N SER A 89 -19.66 -8.11 -12.69
CA SER A 89 -20.01 -8.34 -14.09
C SER A 89 -21.51 -8.20 -14.40
N GLN A 90 -22.38 -8.13 -13.39
CA GLN A 90 -23.82 -7.96 -13.57
C GLN A 90 -24.22 -6.47 -13.62
N PRO A 91 -25.40 -6.12 -14.19
CA PRO A 91 -25.98 -4.80 -14.05
C PRO A 91 -26.34 -4.52 -12.59
N LEU A 92 -25.67 -3.54 -11.98
CA LEU A 92 -25.90 -3.11 -10.59
C LEU A 92 -26.77 -1.86 -10.58
N ASN A 93 -27.87 -1.86 -9.83
CA ASN A 93 -28.77 -0.72 -9.72
C ASN A 93 -28.25 0.25 -8.65
N ILE A 94 -27.21 1.00 -9.05
CA ILE A 94 -26.53 2.02 -8.25
C ILE A 94 -26.57 3.34 -9.02
N VAL A 95 -27.00 4.40 -8.34
CA VAL A 95 -27.01 5.77 -8.83
C VAL A 95 -25.76 6.45 -8.29
N GLU A 96 -24.77 6.61 -9.17
CA GLU A 96 -23.51 7.31 -8.89
C GLU A 96 -23.75 8.82 -8.77
N ARG A 97 -23.41 9.42 -7.63
CA ARG A 97 -23.39 10.90 -7.48
C ARG A 97 -22.08 11.50 -7.98
N GLN A 98 -20.98 10.76 -7.80
CA GLN A 98 -19.64 11.08 -8.29
C GLN A 98 -19.30 10.13 -9.45
N LYS A 99 -18.75 10.65 -10.54
CA LYS A 99 -18.44 9.85 -11.74
C LYS A 99 -17.36 8.82 -11.42
N GLY A 100 -17.69 7.55 -11.65
CA GLY A 100 -16.74 6.44 -11.58
C GLY A 100 -16.66 5.72 -10.25
N THR A 101 -17.51 6.02 -9.25
CA THR A 101 -17.65 5.25 -8.00
C THR A 101 -17.65 3.73 -8.23
N LEU A 102 -18.48 3.24 -9.14
CA LEU A 102 -18.59 1.80 -9.42
C LEU A 102 -17.42 1.31 -10.30
N GLN A 103 -16.82 2.19 -11.10
CA GLN A 103 -15.64 1.87 -11.91
C GLN A 103 -14.39 1.72 -11.03
N ASP A 104 -14.22 2.56 -10.01
CA ASP A 104 -13.17 2.48 -8.99
C ASP A 104 -13.23 1.13 -8.29
N CYS A 105 -14.41 0.77 -7.76
CA CYS A 105 -14.64 -0.54 -7.17
C CYS A 105 -14.28 -1.71 -8.11
N LYS A 106 -14.58 -1.61 -9.41
CA LYS A 106 -14.27 -2.65 -10.39
C LYS A 106 -12.77 -2.78 -10.67
N GLU A 107 -12.07 -1.67 -10.89
CA GLU A 107 -10.64 -1.65 -11.16
C GLU A 107 -9.81 -2.04 -9.93
N LEU A 108 -10.13 -1.47 -8.76
CA LEU A 108 -9.49 -1.79 -7.48
C LEU A 108 -9.69 -3.28 -7.12
N HIS A 109 -10.86 -3.84 -7.41
CA HIS A 109 -11.13 -5.27 -7.23
C HIS A 109 -10.38 -6.16 -8.24
N GLN A 110 -10.27 -5.76 -9.51
CA GLN A 110 -9.45 -6.47 -10.50
C GLN A 110 -7.96 -6.49 -10.10
N ILE A 111 -7.45 -5.35 -9.60
CA ILE A 111 -6.10 -5.26 -9.01
C ILE A 111 -5.98 -6.22 -7.83
N THR A 112 -6.91 -6.22 -6.87
CA THR A 112 -6.94 -7.19 -5.75
C THR A 112 -6.88 -8.64 -6.22
N VAL A 113 -7.71 -9.03 -7.19
CA VAL A 113 -7.73 -10.41 -7.72
C VAL A 113 -6.40 -10.79 -8.38
N SER A 114 -5.70 -9.83 -9.02
CA SER A 114 -4.35 -10.01 -9.54
C SER A 114 -3.33 -10.21 -8.41
N LEU A 115 -3.35 -9.33 -7.39
CA LEU A 115 -2.47 -9.36 -6.22
C LEU A 115 -2.58 -10.66 -5.43
N LEU A 116 -3.80 -11.12 -5.15
CA LEU A 116 -4.05 -12.39 -4.44
C LEU A 116 -3.42 -13.59 -5.17
N LYS A 117 -3.57 -13.65 -6.50
CA LYS A 117 -2.96 -14.69 -7.34
C LYS A 117 -1.42 -14.57 -7.37
N LYS A 118 -0.89 -13.34 -7.43
CA LYS A 118 0.55 -13.02 -7.38
C LYS A 118 1.17 -13.48 -6.05
N SER A 119 0.50 -13.24 -4.91
CA SER A 119 0.89 -13.75 -3.59
C SER A 119 0.90 -15.28 -3.52
N ALA A 120 -0.23 -15.92 -3.87
CA ALA A 120 -0.36 -17.38 -3.81
C ALA A 120 0.69 -18.10 -4.69
N SER A 121 0.95 -17.57 -5.90
CA SER A 121 1.94 -18.11 -6.83
C SER A 121 3.39 -17.94 -6.34
N LYS A 122 3.74 -16.81 -5.70
CA LYS A 122 5.07 -16.62 -5.08
C LYS A 122 5.29 -17.58 -3.92
N ILE A 123 4.33 -17.69 -3.01
CA ILE A 123 4.43 -18.52 -1.80
C ILE A 123 4.50 -20.02 -2.15
N SER A 124 3.74 -20.47 -3.15
CA SER A 124 3.73 -21.88 -3.56
C SER A 124 4.95 -22.31 -4.38
N SER A 125 5.65 -21.39 -5.05
CA SER A 125 6.81 -21.69 -5.89
C SER A 125 8.15 -21.62 -5.15
N ASN A 126 8.34 -20.63 -4.28
CA ASN A 126 9.55 -20.50 -3.45
C ASN A 126 9.28 -19.56 -2.27
N SER A 127 8.83 -20.10 -1.13
CA SER A 127 8.57 -19.32 0.08
C SER A 127 9.86 -18.96 0.82
N ASN A 128 10.10 -17.66 0.95
CA ASN A 128 11.20 -17.02 1.67
C ASN A 128 10.76 -15.64 2.19
N SER A 129 11.56 -15.01 3.06
CA SER A 129 11.24 -13.72 3.69
C SER A 129 10.79 -12.64 2.68
N ARG A 130 11.50 -12.50 1.55
CA ARG A 130 11.16 -11.53 0.48
C ARG A 130 9.77 -11.79 -0.12
N THR A 131 9.45 -13.04 -0.43
CA THR A 131 8.11 -13.40 -0.95
C THR A 131 6.99 -13.20 0.07
N LEU A 132 7.28 -13.34 1.38
CA LEU A 132 6.32 -13.08 2.45
C LEU A 132 6.12 -11.57 2.67
N ALA A 133 7.18 -10.77 2.59
CA ALA A 133 7.10 -9.30 2.63
C ALA A 133 6.32 -8.74 1.42
N ASP A 134 6.59 -9.24 0.21
CA ASP A 134 5.80 -8.94 -0.98
C ASP A 134 4.32 -9.30 -0.78
N ALA A 135 4.04 -10.49 -0.24
CA ALA A 135 2.67 -10.93 0.02
C ALA A 135 1.96 -10.03 1.05
N LYS A 136 2.63 -9.60 2.12
CA LYS A 136 2.08 -8.63 3.09
C LYS A 136 1.67 -7.34 2.39
N ALA A 137 2.61 -6.72 1.64
CA ALA A 137 2.34 -5.49 0.90
C ALA A 137 1.19 -5.65 -0.12
N PHE A 138 1.09 -6.81 -0.78
CA PHE A 138 0.01 -7.11 -1.73
C PHE A 138 -1.36 -7.27 -1.05
N LEU A 139 -1.42 -7.80 0.17
CA LEU A 139 -2.69 -7.92 0.91
C LEU A 139 -3.11 -6.60 1.56
N SER A 140 -2.20 -5.79 2.10
CA SER A 140 -2.52 -4.44 2.60
C SER A 140 -2.96 -3.50 1.48
N ALA A 141 -2.34 -3.59 0.29
CA ALA A 141 -2.83 -2.90 -0.89
C ALA A 141 -4.26 -3.35 -1.27
N ALA A 142 -4.59 -4.64 -1.16
CA ALA A 142 -5.95 -5.12 -1.37
C ALA A 142 -6.95 -4.63 -0.30
N LEU A 143 -6.57 -4.54 0.98
CA LEU A 143 -7.43 -3.97 2.03
C LEU A 143 -7.64 -2.46 1.83
N THR A 144 -6.63 -1.75 1.34
CA THR A 144 -6.76 -0.34 0.95
C THR A 144 -7.71 -0.17 -0.24
N ASN A 145 -7.55 -1.01 -1.28
CA ASN A 145 -8.46 -1.07 -2.44
C ASN A 145 -9.93 -1.26 -2.03
N ARG A 146 -10.21 -2.02 -0.95
CA ARG A 146 -11.55 -2.16 -0.36
C ARG A 146 -12.03 -0.85 0.27
N VAL A 147 -11.21 -0.21 1.10
CA VAL A 147 -11.56 1.04 1.82
C VAL A 147 -11.97 2.12 0.81
N THR A 148 -11.13 2.41 -0.17
CA THR A 148 -11.38 3.43 -1.20
C THR A 148 -12.62 3.14 -2.06
N CYS A 149 -12.93 1.86 -2.31
CA CYS A 149 -14.17 1.47 -3.00
C CYS A 149 -15.42 1.73 -2.14
N LEU A 150 -15.39 1.40 -0.84
CA LEU A 150 -16.51 1.65 0.07
C LEU A 150 -16.75 3.15 0.29
N GLU A 151 -15.70 3.95 0.46
CA GLU A 151 -15.79 5.41 0.60
C GLU A 151 -16.29 6.08 -0.69
N GLY A 152 -15.93 5.55 -1.86
CA GLY A 152 -16.53 5.97 -3.13
C GLY A 152 -18.03 5.68 -3.21
N LEU A 153 -18.48 4.56 -2.64
CA LEU A 153 -19.89 4.14 -2.57
C LEU A 153 -20.72 4.97 -1.58
N ASP A 154 -20.13 5.55 -0.53
CA ASP A 154 -20.84 6.42 0.42
C ASP A 154 -21.63 7.54 -0.28
N SER A 155 -21.03 8.15 -1.31
CA SER A 155 -21.66 9.20 -2.13
C SER A 155 -22.84 8.71 -2.99
N ALA A 156 -22.89 7.42 -3.31
CA ALA A 156 -23.87 6.81 -4.21
C ALA A 156 -25.15 6.35 -3.48
N SER A 157 -26.16 5.95 -4.26
CA SER A 157 -27.44 5.45 -3.74
C SER A 157 -28.02 4.35 -4.64
N GLY A 158 -29.22 3.84 -4.32
CA GLY A 158 -29.95 2.87 -5.14
C GLY A 158 -30.04 1.46 -4.54
N PRO A 159 -30.96 0.60 -5.03
CA PRO A 159 -31.31 -0.67 -4.38
C PRO A 159 -30.17 -1.68 -4.25
N SER A 160 -29.14 -1.62 -5.11
CA SER A 160 -28.01 -2.55 -5.05
C SER A 160 -26.89 -2.13 -4.09
N LYS A 161 -26.90 -0.90 -3.55
CA LYS A 161 -25.79 -0.34 -2.74
C LYS A 161 -25.42 -1.23 -1.55
N THR A 162 -26.34 -1.40 -0.58
CA THR A 162 -26.06 -2.14 0.67
C THR A 162 -25.76 -3.63 0.45
N ALA A 163 -26.36 -4.23 -0.58
CA ALA A 163 -26.05 -5.62 -0.97
C ALA A 163 -24.62 -5.76 -1.53
N LEU A 164 -24.17 -4.77 -2.32
CA LEU A 164 -22.79 -4.71 -2.82
C LEU A 164 -21.79 -4.42 -1.68
N GLU A 165 -22.10 -3.48 -0.78
CA GLU A 165 -21.26 -3.12 0.37
C GLU A 165 -21.03 -4.30 1.32
N SER A 166 -22.08 -5.09 1.61
CA SER A 166 -21.92 -6.37 2.34
C SER A 166 -21.06 -7.33 1.53
N SER A 167 -21.36 -7.56 0.25
CA SER A 167 -20.60 -8.50 -0.60
C SER A 167 -19.11 -8.17 -0.70
N ILE A 168 -18.76 -6.88 -0.76
CA ILE A 168 -17.38 -6.38 -0.66
C ILE A 168 -16.83 -6.70 0.72
N SER A 169 -17.49 -6.23 1.78
CA SER A 169 -17.02 -6.39 3.16
C SER A 169 -16.79 -7.86 3.52
N ASP A 170 -17.71 -8.75 3.14
CA ASP A 170 -17.66 -10.19 3.39
C ASP A 170 -16.51 -10.88 2.64
N ALA A 171 -16.30 -10.57 1.35
CA ALA A 171 -15.19 -11.14 0.57
C ALA A 171 -13.81 -10.73 1.12
N TYR A 172 -13.65 -9.48 1.57
CA TYR A 172 -12.37 -8.99 2.07
C TYR A 172 -12.04 -9.40 3.52
N LYS A 173 -12.99 -9.96 4.30
CA LYS A 173 -12.69 -10.62 5.60
C LYS A 173 -11.64 -11.73 5.45
N TYR A 174 -11.70 -12.47 4.34
CA TYR A 174 -10.73 -13.51 4.00
C TYR A 174 -9.34 -12.93 3.68
N VAL A 175 -9.28 -11.77 3.02
CA VAL A 175 -8.02 -11.03 2.74
C VAL A 175 -7.37 -10.57 4.05
N SER A 176 -8.16 -10.03 4.97
CA SER A 176 -7.70 -9.60 6.31
C SER A 176 -7.16 -10.76 7.14
N ASN A 177 -7.85 -11.91 7.15
CA ASN A 177 -7.36 -13.11 7.84
C ASN A 177 -6.05 -13.63 7.22
N ALA A 178 -5.93 -13.64 5.89
CA ALA A 178 -4.71 -14.06 5.20
C ALA A 178 -3.52 -13.14 5.52
N LEU A 179 -3.73 -11.83 5.66
CA LEU A 179 -2.69 -10.89 6.10
C LEU A 179 -2.30 -11.14 7.56
N SER A 180 -3.26 -11.30 8.46
CA SER A 180 -2.95 -11.56 9.87
C SER A 180 -2.19 -12.87 10.07
N ILE A 181 -2.43 -13.90 9.24
CA ILE A 181 -1.64 -15.15 9.23
C ILE A 181 -0.18 -14.91 8.77
N LEU A 182 0.08 -13.97 7.85
CA LEU A 182 1.46 -13.60 7.43
C LEU A 182 2.28 -12.89 8.53
N VAL A 183 1.62 -12.20 9.46
CA VAL A 183 2.32 -11.38 10.49
C VAL A 183 2.81 -12.24 11.67
N LYS A 184 2.20 -13.41 11.89
CA LYS A 184 2.48 -14.27 13.05
C LYS A 184 3.84 -15.00 12.91
N PRO A 185 4.53 -15.31 14.02
CA PRO A 185 5.99 -15.29 14.02
C PRO A 185 6.66 -16.54 13.45
N GLY A 186 7.48 -16.32 12.42
CA GLY A 186 8.85 -16.82 12.43
C GLY A 186 9.75 -15.68 12.89
N GLY A 187 10.25 -15.73 14.13
CA GLY A 187 11.02 -14.62 14.71
C GLY A 187 12.32 -14.35 13.94
N SER A 188 12.53 -13.10 13.53
CA SER A 188 13.82 -12.62 13.04
C SER A 188 14.23 -11.43 13.91
N ASN A 189 15.13 -11.66 14.86
CA ASN A 189 15.91 -10.58 15.46
C ASN A 189 16.71 -9.90 14.34
N GLY A 190 16.99 -8.60 14.49
CA GLY A 190 17.86 -7.87 13.57
C GLY A 190 19.20 -8.58 13.37
N LEU A 191 19.40 -9.14 12.18
CA LEU A 191 20.66 -9.72 11.74
C LEU A 191 21.11 -8.96 10.50
N MET A 192 21.89 -7.90 10.72
CA MET A 192 22.60 -7.23 9.64
C MET A 192 23.37 -8.26 8.81
N HIS A 193 22.92 -8.44 7.58
CA HIS A 193 23.63 -9.19 6.56
C HIS A 193 23.79 -8.25 5.37
N ARG A 194 24.90 -7.49 5.36
CA ARG A 194 25.41 -6.79 4.18
C ARG A 194 25.47 -7.79 3.02
N ARG A 195 24.45 -7.77 2.17
CA ARG A 195 24.43 -8.56 0.93
C ARG A 195 25.30 -7.83 -0.09
N LEU A 196 26.20 -8.58 -0.71
CA LEU A 196 27.03 -8.03 -1.79
C LEU A 196 26.13 -7.65 -2.97
N MET A 197 26.26 -6.40 -3.44
CA MET A 197 25.37 -5.76 -4.43
C MET A 197 25.10 -6.65 -5.65
N GLY A 198 23.87 -7.15 -5.73
CA GLY A 198 23.40 -8.05 -6.79
C GLY A 198 22.20 -7.44 -7.51
N PHE A 199 22.47 -6.55 -8.48
CA PHE A 199 21.45 -5.82 -9.24
C PHE A 199 20.24 -6.69 -9.65
N PRO A 200 18.99 -6.16 -9.56
CA PRO A 200 17.79 -6.94 -9.83
C PRO A 200 17.76 -7.62 -11.20
N LYS A 201 17.23 -8.85 -11.25
CA LYS A 201 17.16 -9.68 -12.48
C LYS A 201 16.30 -9.08 -13.60
N TRP A 202 15.42 -8.12 -13.30
CA TRP A 202 14.57 -7.44 -14.26
C TRP A 202 15.23 -6.19 -14.88
N LEU A 203 16.33 -5.69 -14.29
CA LEU A 203 17.04 -4.50 -14.79
C LEU A 203 18.19 -4.95 -15.69
N SER A 204 18.11 -4.67 -17.00
CA SER A 204 19.20 -5.04 -17.91
C SER A 204 20.46 -4.21 -17.66
N ARG A 205 21.58 -4.58 -18.30
CA ARG A 205 22.80 -3.74 -18.29
C ARG A 205 22.67 -2.48 -19.17
N LYS A 206 21.66 -2.42 -20.06
CA LYS A 206 21.39 -1.26 -20.92
C LYS A 206 20.74 -0.14 -20.10
N ASP A 207 19.71 -0.48 -19.32
CA ASP A 207 18.87 0.48 -18.58
C ASP A 207 19.66 1.22 -17.49
N ARG A 208 20.58 0.52 -16.83
CA ARG A 208 21.51 1.09 -15.84
C ARG A 208 22.31 2.27 -16.39
N ARG A 209 22.73 2.17 -17.65
CA ARG A 209 23.53 3.19 -18.33
C ARG A 209 22.67 4.37 -18.79
N ILE A 210 21.44 4.11 -19.23
CA ILE A 210 20.47 5.15 -19.61
C ILE A 210 20.13 6.07 -18.43
N LEU A 211 20.17 5.53 -17.21
CA LEU A 211 19.94 6.26 -15.97
C LEU A 211 21.24 6.84 -15.33
N GLN A 212 22.40 6.78 -15.99
CA GLN A 212 23.72 7.17 -15.44
C GLN A 212 24.35 8.43 -16.05
N ASP A 213 23.89 8.88 -17.22
CA ASP A 213 24.48 10.03 -17.93
C ASP A 213 23.56 11.26 -17.82
N ASP A 214 24.11 12.40 -17.38
CA ASP A 214 23.45 13.72 -17.44
C ASP A 214 23.67 14.42 -18.82
N GLY A 215 24.05 13.69 -19.88
CA GLY A 215 24.13 14.22 -21.24
C GLY A 215 24.42 13.20 -22.36
N ASP A 216 23.67 13.30 -23.46
CA ASP A 216 24.01 12.85 -24.82
C ASP A 216 24.46 11.38 -25.07
N TYR A 217 23.73 10.36 -24.57
CA TYR A 217 23.57 9.11 -25.36
C TYR A 217 22.29 8.28 -25.13
N TYR A 218 21.12 8.89 -25.33
CA TYR A 218 19.90 8.09 -25.58
C TYR A 218 19.98 7.41 -26.96
N ASP A 219 19.67 6.12 -27.07
CA ASP A 219 19.40 5.50 -28.38
C ASP A 219 18.01 5.94 -28.85
N PRO A 220 17.87 6.87 -29.82
CA PRO A 220 16.60 7.57 -30.08
C PRO A 220 15.49 6.66 -30.61
N ARG A 221 15.83 5.41 -30.96
CA ARG A 221 14.91 4.39 -31.48
C ARG A 221 14.12 3.66 -30.39
N ASN A 222 14.44 3.88 -29.10
CA ASN A 222 13.75 3.25 -27.96
C ASN A 222 13.15 4.26 -26.97
N LEU A 223 13.21 5.57 -27.27
CA LEU A 223 12.72 6.64 -26.40
C LEU A 223 11.44 7.21 -27.01
N LEU A 224 10.32 7.14 -26.29
CA LEU A 224 9.08 7.78 -26.74
C LEU A 224 9.13 9.26 -26.38
N THR A 225 9.14 10.16 -27.36
CA THR A 225 9.13 11.61 -27.12
C THR A 225 7.72 12.15 -27.21
N VAL A 226 7.26 12.85 -26.18
CA VAL A 226 6.06 13.69 -26.20
C VAL A 226 6.48 15.14 -26.33
N ALA A 227 5.89 15.88 -27.26
CA ALA A 227 6.11 17.32 -27.41
C ALA A 227 4.84 18.02 -27.89
N ALA A 228 4.38 19.03 -27.13
CA ALA A 228 3.15 19.77 -27.42
C ALA A 228 3.19 20.59 -28.73
N ASP A 229 4.39 20.88 -29.25
CA ASP A 229 4.62 21.56 -30.53
C ASP A 229 4.59 20.62 -31.76
N GLY A 230 4.50 19.30 -31.54
CA GLY A 230 4.56 18.28 -32.59
C GLY A 230 5.97 17.85 -33.00
N SER A 231 7.03 18.26 -32.29
CA SER A 231 8.41 17.81 -32.57
C SER A 231 8.70 16.36 -32.10
N GLY A 232 7.77 15.74 -31.37
CA GLY A 232 7.92 14.42 -30.76
C GLY A 232 7.33 13.29 -31.60
N ASN A 233 7.24 12.11 -30.99
CA ASN A 233 6.46 10.98 -31.53
C ASN A 233 4.95 11.13 -31.22
N PHE A 234 4.62 11.85 -30.14
CA PHE A 234 3.26 12.11 -29.68
C PHE A 234 3.11 13.56 -29.23
N THR A 235 1.87 14.07 -29.23
CA THR A 235 1.52 15.39 -28.67
C THR A 235 0.85 15.31 -27.28
N SER A 236 0.52 14.09 -26.81
CA SER A 236 -0.02 13.83 -25.47
C SER A 236 0.73 12.69 -24.78
N LEU A 237 0.73 12.69 -23.44
CA LEU A 237 1.16 11.53 -22.64
C LEU A 237 0.20 10.37 -22.83
N THR A 238 -1.11 10.63 -22.90
CA THR A 238 -2.14 9.60 -23.05
C THR A 238 -1.88 8.71 -24.26
N ASP A 239 -1.48 9.27 -25.41
CA ASP A 239 -1.16 8.50 -26.61
C ASP A 239 0.14 7.69 -26.45
N ALA A 240 1.18 8.26 -25.82
CA ALA A 240 2.44 7.58 -25.55
C ALA A 240 2.27 6.39 -24.56
N ILE A 241 1.47 6.58 -23.51
CA ILE A 241 1.09 5.52 -22.57
C ILE A 241 0.25 4.45 -23.26
N ASN A 242 -0.70 4.83 -24.13
CA ASN A 242 -1.48 3.89 -24.91
C ASN A 242 -0.61 3.05 -25.87
N PHE A 243 0.39 3.66 -26.50
CA PHE A 243 1.35 2.99 -27.39
C PHE A 243 2.32 2.05 -26.66
N ALA A 244 2.72 2.35 -25.42
CA ALA A 244 3.67 1.54 -24.65
C ALA A 244 3.24 0.05 -24.53
N PRO A 245 4.16 -0.92 -24.60
CA PRO A 245 3.81 -2.34 -24.56
C PRO A 245 3.18 -2.76 -23.22
N ASN A 246 2.09 -3.54 -23.29
CA ASN A 246 1.42 -4.10 -22.12
C ASN A 246 2.31 -5.19 -21.46
N ASN A 247 2.39 -5.18 -20.13
CA ASN A 247 3.13 -6.13 -19.29
C ASN A 247 4.64 -6.21 -19.62
N SER A 248 5.25 -5.07 -20.00
CA SER A 248 6.68 -4.99 -20.27
C SER A 248 7.53 -5.42 -19.08
N ALA A 249 8.52 -6.30 -19.31
CA ALA A 249 9.57 -6.58 -18.34
C ALA A 249 10.65 -5.48 -18.32
N ASP A 250 10.88 -4.83 -19.45
CA ASP A 250 11.86 -3.76 -19.64
C ASP A 250 11.26 -2.38 -19.32
N ARG A 251 12.11 -1.41 -18.99
CA ARG A 251 11.71 0.00 -18.75
C ARG A 251 11.28 0.68 -20.05
N ILE A 252 10.14 1.37 -20.03
CA ILE A 252 9.65 2.18 -21.15
C ILE A 252 9.86 3.65 -20.82
N PHE A 253 10.86 4.26 -21.45
CA PHE A 253 11.20 5.66 -21.24
C PHE A 253 10.34 6.57 -22.13
N ILE A 254 9.68 7.53 -21.50
CA ILE A 254 8.88 8.57 -22.14
C ILE A 254 9.49 9.92 -21.77
N PHE A 255 10.07 10.60 -22.74
CA PHE A 255 10.62 11.94 -22.58
C PHE A 255 9.54 12.97 -22.90
N VAL A 256 9.20 13.82 -21.94
CA VAL A 256 8.16 14.85 -22.04
C VAL A 256 8.83 16.21 -22.17
N ARG A 257 8.81 16.77 -23.39
CA ARG A 257 9.36 18.10 -23.66
C ARG A 257 8.64 19.19 -22.85
N GLN A 258 9.33 20.30 -22.62
CA GLN A 258 8.76 21.52 -22.03
C GLN A 258 7.41 21.89 -22.68
N GLY A 259 6.47 22.34 -21.85
CA GLY A 259 5.09 22.58 -22.25
C GLY A 259 4.10 22.34 -21.11
N VAL A 260 2.85 22.72 -21.36
CA VAL A 260 1.72 22.51 -20.45
C VAL A 260 0.75 21.51 -21.09
N TYR A 261 0.72 20.29 -20.54
CA TYR A 261 -0.09 19.18 -21.01
C TYR A 261 -1.38 19.12 -20.19
N GLN A 262 -2.46 19.66 -20.74
CA GLN A 262 -3.76 19.72 -20.07
C GLN A 262 -4.55 18.42 -20.29
N GLU A 263 -4.18 17.37 -19.58
CA GLU A 263 -4.77 16.03 -19.69
C GLU A 263 -4.82 15.31 -18.33
N ASN A 264 -5.85 14.49 -18.12
CA ASN A 264 -5.90 13.53 -17.01
C ASN A 264 -5.38 12.18 -17.49
N VAL A 265 -4.15 11.85 -17.13
CA VAL A 265 -3.42 10.65 -17.61
C VAL A 265 -3.64 9.48 -16.65
N GLU A 266 -3.86 8.28 -17.20
CA GLU A 266 -3.89 7.04 -16.43
C GLU A 266 -2.86 6.03 -16.94
N ILE A 267 -2.06 5.50 -16.02
CA ILE A 267 -1.09 4.42 -16.26
C ILE A 267 -1.66 3.15 -15.57
N PRO A 268 -2.47 2.33 -16.28
CA PRO A 268 -3.16 1.19 -15.69
C PRO A 268 -2.20 0.06 -15.29
N PHE A 269 -2.66 -0.88 -14.47
CA PHE A 269 -1.78 -1.88 -13.84
C PHE A 269 -1.06 -2.84 -14.82
N TRP A 270 -1.55 -2.95 -16.06
CA TRP A 270 -0.91 -3.70 -17.15
C TRP A 270 0.11 -2.88 -17.95
N LYS A 271 0.45 -1.65 -17.52
CA LYS A 271 1.52 -0.80 -18.07
C LYS A 271 2.62 -0.59 -17.00
N PRO A 272 3.35 -1.65 -16.58
CA PRO A 272 4.45 -1.51 -15.61
C PRO A 272 5.68 -0.85 -16.25
N ASN A 273 6.63 -0.44 -15.40
CA ASN A 273 7.97 0.03 -15.76
C ASN A 273 8.03 1.28 -16.66
N ILE A 274 6.98 2.11 -16.67
CA ILE A 274 6.99 3.42 -17.33
C ILE A 274 7.94 4.37 -16.58
N VAL A 275 8.76 5.12 -17.31
CA VAL A 275 9.65 6.16 -16.79
C VAL A 275 9.33 7.48 -17.49
N LEU A 276 8.84 8.48 -16.77
CA LEU A 276 8.64 9.84 -17.28
C LEU A 276 9.86 10.72 -16.97
N LEU A 277 10.43 11.37 -17.98
CA LEU A 277 11.55 12.31 -17.85
C LEU A 277 11.15 13.66 -18.47
N GLY A 278 11.28 14.77 -17.74
CA GLY A 278 11.00 16.11 -18.26
C GLY A 278 12.24 16.88 -18.74
N ASP A 279 12.02 18.02 -19.41
CA ASP A 279 13.06 19.04 -19.65
C ASP A 279 13.37 19.87 -18.38
N GLY A 280 12.60 19.70 -17.30
CA GLY A 280 12.71 20.45 -16.04
C GLY A 280 11.35 20.65 -15.39
N SER A 281 11.25 20.49 -14.06
CA SER A 281 9.96 20.59 -13.35
C SER A 281 9.31 21.98 -13.47
N ASN A 282 10.11 23.03 -13.66
CA ASN A 282 9.69 24.39 -13.90
C ASN A 282 9.13 24.66 -15.32
N VAL A 283 9.38 23.79 -16.28
CA VAL A 283 8.99 23.98 -17.71
C VAL A 283 8.13 22.84 -18.28
N THR A 284 8.15 21.65 -17.67
CA THR A 284 7.34 20.49 -18.07
C THR A 284 6.21 20.28 -17.05
N VAL A 285 4.98 20.63 -17.43
CA VAL A 285 3.80 20.64 -16.53
C VAL A 285 2.68 19.77 -17.08
N ILE A 286 2.21 18.80 -16.29
CA ILE A 286 0.99 18.03 -16.59
C ILE A 286 -0.09 18.51 -15.61
N THR A 287 -1.18 19.07 -16.14
CA THR A 287 -2.16 19.83 -15.35
C THR A 287 -3.60 19.41 -15.63
N GLY A 288 -4.41 19.31 -14.58
CA GLY A 288 -5.82 18.95 -14.62
C GLY A 288 -6.64 19.78 -13.63
N ASN A 289 -7.96 19.57 -13.58
CA ASN A 289 -8.86 20.33 -12.71
C ASN A 289 -10.07 19.50 -12.21
N ARG A 290 -9.93 18.18 -12.11
CA ARG A 290 -10.98 17.32 -11.55
C ARG A 290 -10.97 17.38 -10.03
N SER A 291 -12.14 17.21 -9.44
CA SER A 291 -12.39 17.33 -7.99
C SER A 291 -13.62 16.53 -7.59
N VAL A 292 -13.90 16.44 -6.29
CA VAL A 292 -15.14 15.81 -5.77
C VAL A 292 -16.45 16.45 -6.24
N ASP A 293 -16.39 17.67 -6.78
CA ASP A 293 -17.44 18.30 -7.59
C ASP A 293 -17.62 17.59 -8.96
N GLY A 294 -18.08 16.33 -8.90
CA GLY A 294 -18.44 15.52 -10.06
C GLY A 294 -17.61 14.25 -10.29
N TRP A 295 -16.49 14.04 -9.59
CA TRP A 295 -15.69 12.81 -9.62
C TRP A 295 -15.51 12.24 -8.21
N THR A 296 -14.99 11.02 -8.07
CA THR A 296 -14.45 10.55 -6.79
C THR A 296 -13.08 11.19 -6.52
N THR A 297 -12.63 11.24 -5.26
CA THR A 297 -11.24 11.62 -4.95
C THR A 297 -10.24 10.78 -5.75
N PHE A 298 -10.49 9.46 -5.89
CA PHE A 298 -9.67 8.54 -6.66
C PHE A 298 -9.58 8.88 -8.16
N ARG A 299 -10.66 9.38 -8.80
CA ARG A 299 -10.64 9.85 -10.21
C ARG A 299 -10.40 11.35 -10.40
N SER A 300 -10.22 12.10 -9.31
CA SER A 300 -9.81 13.50 -9.36
C SER A 300 -8.35 13.69 -9.82
N ALA A 301 -7.54 12.64 -9.74
CA ALA A 301 -6.12 12.64 -10.08
C ALA A 301 -5.82 13.18 -11.50
N THR A 302 -4.86 14.11 -11.59
CA THR A 302 -4.30 14.58 -12.87
C THR A 302 -3.38 13.52 -13.49
N LEU A 303 -2.49 12.90 -12.71
CA LEU A 303 -1.83 11.65 -13.08
C LEU A 303 -2.24 10.53 -12.10
N ALA A 304 -2.78 9.44 -12.64
CA ALA A 304 -3.13 8.22 -11.91
C ALA A 304 -2.21 7.06 -12.31
N VAL A 305 -1.53 6.44 -11.34
CA VAL A 305 -0.57 5.34 -11.59
C VAL A 305 -0.95 4.07 -10.83
N SER A 306 -1.16 3.00 -11.60
CA SER A 306 -1.44 1.64 -11.11
C SER A 306 -0.39 0.61 -11.57
N GLY A 307 0.54 0.97 -12.47
CA GLY A 307 1.59 0.09 -12.97
C GLY A 307 2.85 0.05 -12.08
N ASP A 308 3.22 -1.13 -11.59
CA ASP A 308 4.46 -1.36 -10.81
C ASP A 308 5.72 -0.80 -11.51
N GLY A 309 6.68 -0.29 -10.73
CA GLY A 309 8.00 0.15 -11.24
C GLY A 309 8.04 1.54 -11.90
N PHE A 310 6.97 2.33 -11.73
CA PHE A 310 6.86 3.69 -12.27
C PHE A 310 7.94 4.64 -11.73
N LEU A 311 8.59 5.39 -12.63
CA LEU A 311 9.47 6.51 -12.25
C LEU A 311 9.00 7.83 -12.86
N ALA A 312 9.24 8.93 -12.14
CA ALA A 312 9.17 10.28 -12.67
C ALA A 312 10.38 11.11 -12.24
N ARG A 313 10.99 11.86 -13.17
CA ARG A 313 12.08 12.81 -12.88
C ARG A 313 11.88 14.14 -13.62
N ASP A 314 12.16 15.25 -12.93
CA ASP A 314 12.21 16.61 -13.48
C ASP A 314 10.87 17.09 -14.15
N ILE A 315 9.70 16.86 -13.51
CA ILE A 315 8.35 17.19 -14.03
C ILE A 315 7.46 17.85 -12.94
N THR A 316 6.55 18.76 -13.31
CA THR A 316 5.41 19.17 -12.46
C THR A 316 4.14 18.33 -12.72
N PHE A 317 3.48 17.87 -11.65
CA PHE A 317 2.09 17.38 -11.67
C PHE A 317 1.19 18.35 -10.90
N GLU A 318 0.08 18.79 -11.49
CA GLU A 318 -0.74 19.87 -10.95
C GLU A 318 -2.26 19.59 -11.02
N ASN A 319 -3.00 20.01 -9.99
CA ASN A 319 -4.44 20.14 -10.03
C ASN A 319 -4.86 21.60 -9.72
N THR A 320 -5.55 22.20 -10.69
CA THR A 320 -5.94 23.62 -10.70
C THR A 320 -7.40 23.86 -10.28
N ALA A 321 -8.11 22.85 -9.75
CA ALA A 321 -9.50 22.98 -9.34
C ALA A 321 -9.74 24.07 -8.26
N GLY A 322 -8.74 24.34 -7.41
CA GLY A 322 -8.80 25.33 -6.33
C GLY A 322 -9.44 24.79 -5.04
N PRO A 323 -9.26 25.48 -3.90
CA PRO A 323 -9.71 24.97 -2.60
C PRO A 323 -11.24 24.98 -2.45
N GLU A 324 -11.92 25.86 -3.19
CA GLU A 324 -13.38 25.94 -3.36
C GLU A 324 -14.00 24.64 -3.92
N LYS A 325 -13.18 23.73 -4.44
CA LYS A 325 -13.58 22.43 -4.99
C LYS A 325 -13.25 21.24 -4.10
N HIS A 326 -12.72 21.50 -2.89
CA HIS A 326 -12.31 20.50 -1.91
C HIS A 326 -11.29 19.51 -2.50
N GLN A 327 -11.44 18.19 -2.26
CA GLN A 327 -10.50 17.16 -2.68
C GLN A 327 -10.24 17.18 -4.20
N ALA A 328 -8.99 17.41 -4.60
CA ALA A 328 -8.57 17.58 -5.99
C ALA A 328 -7.11 17.11 -6.20
N VAL A 329 -6.94 15.81 -6.47
CA VAL A 329 -5.63 15.15 -6.52
C VAL A 329 -4.81 15.56 -7.74
N ALA A 330 -3.52 15.88 -7.52
CA ALA A 330 -2.54 16.09 -8.60
C ALA A 330 -1.91 14.76 -9.04
N LEU A 331 -1.41 13.97 -8.08
CA LEU A 331 -0.79 12.66 -8.33
C LEU A 331 -1.40 11.59 -7.42
N ARG A 332 -1.83 10.47 -8.00
CA ARG A 332 -2.17 9.24 -7.27
C ARG A 332 -1.25 8.10 -7.69
N ILE A 333 -0.69 7.39 -6.72
CA ILE A 333 0.08 6.16 -6.95
C ILE A 333 -0.45 5.02 -6.08
N ASN A 334 -0.91 3.95 -6.73
CA ASN A 334 -1.28 2.66 -6.15
C ASN A 334 -0.49 1.53 -6.85
N ALA A 335 0.83 1.70 -6.93
CA ALA A 335 1.77 0.82 -7.61
C ALA A 335 3.01 0.57 -6.75
N GLY A 336 3.59 -0.64 -6.81
CA GLY A 336 4.78 -0.98 -6.05
C GLY A 336 6.08 -0.53 -6.72
N PHE A 337 7.07 -0.16 -5.91
CA PHE A 337 8.41 0.26 -6.36
C PHE A 337 8.37 1.53 -7.23
N ALA A 338 7.49 2.47 -6.87
CA ALA A 338 7.39 3.76 -7.52
C ALA A 338 8.34 4.78 -6.88
N ALA A 339 9.14 5.49 -7.67
CA ALA A 339 10.05 6.52 -7.18
C ALA A 339 9.97 7.81 -8.00
N ILE A 340 10.02 8.95 -7.30
CA ILE A 340 9.80 10.29 -7.85
C ILE A 340 10.97 11.19 -7.43
N TYR A 341 11.61 11.86 -8.38
CA TYR A 341 12.83 12.64 -8.13
C TYR A 341 12.82 14.03 -8.77
N ARG A 342 13.01 15.09 -7.97
CA ARG A 342 12.97 16.50 -8.43
C ARG A 342 11.70 16.88 -9.19
N CYS A 343 10.58 16.30 -8.79
CA CYS A 343 9.26 16.65 -9.30
C CYS A 343 8.58 17.66 -8.38
N THR A 344 7.69 18.46 -8.95
CA THR A 344 6.89 19.42 -8.20
C THR A 344 5.41 19.01 -8.25
N LEU A 345 4.77 18.94 -7.09
CA LEU A 345 3.40 18.47 -6.94
C LEU A 345 2.54 19.61 -6.39
N LYS A 346 1.53 20.03 -7.15
CA LYS A 346 0.76 21.25 -6.85
C LYS A 346 -0.74 20.98 -6.77
N GLY A 347 -1.34 21.38 -5.65
CA GLY A 347 -2.79 21.40 -5.51
C GLY A 347 -3.21 22.28 -4.33
N TYR A 348 -4.32 21.89 -3.71
CA TYR A 348 -4.80 22.45 -2.45
C TYR A 348 -5.11 21.29 -1.51
N GLN A 349 -6.37 20.91 -1.39
CA GLN A 349 -6.78 19.75 -0.61
C GLN A 349 -6.51 18.44 -1.39
N ASP A 350 -6.05 17.40 -0.68
CA ASP A 350 -5.79 16.04 -1.23
C ASP A 350 -4.75 16.02 -2.38
N THR A 351 -3.72 16.85 -2.35
CA THR A 351 -2.79 17.02 -3.50
C THR A 351 -2.07 15.74 -3.94
N LEU A 352 -1.51 14.96 -3.01
CA LEU A 352 -0.75 13.73 -3.27
C LEU A 352 -1.40 12.53 -2.57
N TYR A 353 -1.99 11.63 -3.37
CA TYR A 353 -2.56 10.38 -2.90
C TYR A 353 -1.52 9.25 -2.97
N VAL A 354 -0.75 9.09 -1.89
CA VAL A 354 0.13 7.93 -1.63
C VAL A 354 -0.71 6.71 -1.23
N HIS A 355 -1.50 6.22 -2.20
CA HIS A 355 -2.60 5.29 -1.95
C HIS A 355 -2.11 3.95 -1.36
N SER A 356 -1.19 3.24 -2.00
CA SER A 356 -0.73 1.92 -1.49
C SER A 356 0.65 1.49 -2.02
N PHE A 357 1.18 0.40 -1.47
CA PHE A 357 2.51 -0.19 -1.73
C PHE A 357 3.72 0.66 -1.29
N ARG A 358 4.94 0.18 -1.59
CA ARG A 358 6.23 0.85 -1.33
C ARG A 358 6.48 1.97 -2.35
N GLN A 359 6.71 3.20 -1.87
CA GLN A 359 6.96 4.39 -2.68
C GLN A 359 8.12 5.23 -2.11
N PHE A 360 8.78 6.03 -2.95
CA PHE A 360 9.89 6.91 -2.54
C PHE A 360 9.83 8.27 -3.26
N TYR A 361 10.03 9.36 -2.54
CA TYR A 361 10.01 10.72 -3.07
C TYR A 361 11.28 11.46 -2.61
N ARG A 362 12.09 11.94 -3.56
CA ARG A 362 13.38 12.58 -3.29
C ARG A 362 13.47 13.97 -3.93
N GLU A 363 13.92 14.97 -3.15
CA GLU A 363 14.16 16.34 -3.64
C GLU A 363 12.93 16.95 -4.36
N CYS A 364 11.72 16.60 -3.92
CA CYS A 364 10.45 17.06 -4.50
C CYS A 364 9.85 18.24 -3.74
N ASP A 365 9.18 19.15 -4.45
CA ASP A 365 8.37 20.21 -3.84
C ASP A 365 6.90 19.80 -3.81
N ILE A 366 6.25 19.80 -2.65
CA ILE A 366 4.86 19.34 -2.48
C ILE A 366 4.03 20.46 -1.86
N TYR A 367 3.08 21.00 -2.63
CA TYR A 367 2.26 22.16 -2.25
C TYR A 367 0.79 21.80 -2.02
N GLY A 368 0.24 22.09 -0.84
CA GLY A 368 -1.19 21.89 -0.58
C GLY A 368 -1.72 22.60 0.67
N THR A 369 -2.96 22.30 1.06
CA THR A 369 -3.65 22.91 2.21
C THR A 369 -4.09 21.87 3.23
N ILE A 370 -5.07 21.03 2.90
CA ILE A 370 -5.68 20.03 3.80
C ILE A 370 -5.34 18.64 3.27
N ASP A 371 -4.91 17.75 4.18
CA ASP A 371 -4.67 16.33 3.93
C ASP A 371 -3.81 16.08 2.68
N TYR A 372 -2.85 16.97 2.41
CA TYR A 372 -2.26 17.07 1.07
C TYR A 372 -1.20 16.00 0.75
N ILE A 373 -0.83 15.18 1.74
CA ILE A 373 -0.14 13.89 1.58
C ILE A 373 -0.94 12.81 2.33
N PHE A 374 -1.67 11.95 1.62
CA PHE A 374 -2.66 11.06 2.24
C PHE A 374 -2.74 9.67 1.60
N GLY A 375 -3.22 8.68 2.37
CA GLY A 375 -3.39 7.29 1.93
C GLY A 375 -2.67 6.25 2.81
N ASN A 376 -2.47 5.05 2.26
CA ASN A 376 -1.98 3.86 2.96
C ASN A 376 -0.77 3.19 2.26
N ALA A 377 0.08 3.97 1.59
CA ALA A 377 1.40 3.50 1.18
C ALA A 377 2.30 3.16 2.37
N ALA A 378 3.39 2.44 2.10
CA ALA A 378 4.61 2.53 2.87
C ALA A 378 5.52 3.50 2.09
N VAL A 379 5.69 4.72 2.57
CA VAL A 379 6.37 5.78 1.80
C VAL A 379 7.40 6.52 2.63
N VAL A 380 8.55 6.81 2.02
CA VAL A 380 9.56 7.74 2.54
C VAL A 380 9.65 8.95 1.62
N PHE A 381 9.59 10.14 2.21
CA PHE A 381 9.94 11.43 1.61
C PHE A 381 11.31 11.85 2.15
N GLN A 382 12.24 12.23 1.27
CA GLN A 382 13.62 12.52 1.65
C GLN A 382 14.17 13.75 0.91
N GLY A 383 14.74 14.74 1.62
CA GLY A 383 15.22 15.97 0.99
C GLY A 383 14.14 16.84 0.33
N CYS A 384 12.86 16.60 0.64
CA CYS A 384 11.72 17.26 0.01
C CYS A 384 11.34 18.58 0.70
N ASN A 385 10.79 19.52 -0.05
CA ASN A 385 10.11 20.70 0.49
C ASN A 385 8.61 20.41 0.60
N ILE A 386 8.06 20.51 1.82
CA ILE A 386 6.67 20.21 2.14
C ILE A 386 6.00 21.54 2.51
N ILE A 387 5.23 22.10 1.58
CA ILE A 387 4.92 23.52 1.51
C ILE A 387 3.42 23.77 1.70
N SER A 388 3.05 24.30 2.86
CA SER A 388 1.66 24.62 3.19
C SER A 388 1.24 25.97 2.58
N ARG A 389 0.15 25.93 1.82
CA ARG A 389 -0.50 27.08 1.17
C ARG A 389 -1.51 27.75 2.11
N LEU A 390 -1.82 29.02 1.88
CA LEU A 390 -2.96 29.67 2.55
C LEU A 390 -4.28 28.94 2.17
N PRO A 391 -5.07 28.43 3.14
CA PRO A 391 -6.34 27.77 2.87
C PRO A 391 -7.50 28.79 2.79
N MET A 392 -8.75 28.31 2.66
CA MET A 392 -9.91 29.22 2.70
C MET A 392 -10.12 29.80 4.11
N PRO A 393 -10.75 30.99 4.25
CA PRO A 393 -11.03 31.57 5.56
C PRO A 393 -11.77 30.61 6.50
N GLY A 394 -11.22 30.41 7.70
CA GLY A 394 -11.76 29.48 8.71
C GLY A 394 -11.31 28.02 8.58
N GLN A 395 -10.48 27.68 7.59
CA GLN A 395 -9.81 26.37 7.50
C GLN A 395 -8.43 26.38 8.17
N SER A 396 -7.99 25.21 8.63
CA SER A 396 -6.59 24.92 8.96
C SER A 396 -5.81 24.43 7.72
N THR A 397 -4.48 24.31 7.84
CA THR A 397 -3.71 23.40 6.98
C THR A 397 -3.35 22.12 7.73
N VAL A 398 -3.26 21.01 7.01
CA VAL A 398 -2.90 19.69 7.56
C VAL A 398 -2.02 19.00 6.52
N ILE A 399 -0.82 18.58 6.92
CA ILE A 399 0.14 17.96 5.99
C ILE A 399 -0.27 16.51 5.68
N THR A 400 -0.34 15.64 6.68
CA THR A 400 -0.65 14.22 6.46
C THR A 400 -2.04 13.78 6.91
N ALA A 401 -2.63 12.86 6.14
CA ALA A 401 -3.80 12.08 6.54
C ALA A 401 -3.57 10.60 6.21
N GLN A 402 -2.83 9.91 7.09
CA GLN A 402 -2.46 8.51 6.86
C GLN A 402 -3.59 7.57 7.29
N SER A 403 -3.89 6.57 6.46
CA SER A 403 -5.11 5.76 6.54
C SER A 403 -4.87 4.26 6.76
N ARG A 404 -3.93 3.90 7.64
CA ARG A 404 -3.74 2.50 8.06
C ARG A 404 -4.93 2.02 8.89
N ASP A 405 -5.60 1.00 8.38
CA ASP A 405 -6.92 0.56 8.86
C ASP A 405 -6.82 -0.57 9.91
N ILE A 406 -5.77 -1.40 9.84
CA ILE A 406 -5.50 -2.47 10.82
C ILE A 406 -3.99 -2.55 11.15
N PRO A 407 -3.60 -3.03 12.35
CA PRO A 407 -2.20 -2.99 12.80
C PRO A 407 -1.27 -3.93 12.02
N ASP A 408 -1.82 -4.98 11.40
CA ASP A 408 -1.08 -5.95 10.58
C ASP A 408 -0.56 -5.37 9.24
N GLU A 409 -0.92 -4.14 8.88
CA GLU A 409 -0.42 -3.49 7.66
C GLU A 409 0.98 -2.84 7.87
N PRO A 410 1.97 -3.14 7.01
CA PRO A 410 3.31 -2.55 7.08
C PRO A 410 3.37 -1.19 6.39
N THR A 411 2.41 -0.31 6.68
CA THR A 411 2.16 0.96 5.97
C THR A 411 2.32 2.18 6.90
N GLY A 412 2.47 3.36 6.31
CA GLY A 412 2.74 4.62 7.01
C GLY A 412 3.48 5.63 6.15
N ILE A 413 3.55 6.87 6.62
CA ILE A 413 4.27 7.98 5.98
C ILE A 413 5.51 8.31 6.83
N SER A 414 6.69 8.25 6.22
CA SER A 414 7.95 8.72 6.80
C SER A 414 8.42 9.97 6.05
N ILE A 415 8.70 11.04 6.80
CA ILE A 415 9.23 12.31 6.28
C ILE A 415 10.59 12.51 6.92
N GLN A 416 11.66 12.30 6.17
CA GLN A 416 13.05 12.30 6.64
C GLN A 416 13.84 13.45 6.01
N ASN A 417 14.63 14.20 6.77
CA ASN A 417 15.54 15.24 6.23
C ASN A 417 14.82 16.17 5.22
N CYS A 418 13.61 16.60 5.55
CA CYS A 418 12.75 17.45 4.72
C CYS A 418 12.65 18.87 5.31
N SER A 419 12.19 19.82 4.49
CA SER A 419 11.85 21.17 4.95
C SER A 419 10.34 21.36 4.96
N ILE A 420 9.73 21.43 6.14
CA ILE A 420 8.31 21.75 6.34
C ILE A 420 8.17 23.27 6.46
N LEU A 421 7.57 23.88 5.44
CA LEU A 421 7.59 25.32 5.19
C LEU A 421 6.17 25.88 4.93
N PRO A 422 5.91 27.15 5.26
CA PRO A 422 4.75 27.88 4.80
C PRO A 422 5.05 28.66 3.51
N THR A 423 4.00 28.91 2.74
CA THR A 423 3.98 29.96 1.72
C THR A 423 4.00 31.37 2.36
N ASN A 424 4.50 32.39 1.65
CA ASN A 424 4.60 33.76 2.17
C ASN A 424 3.25 34.36 2.60
N ASP A 425 2.17 34.02 1.89
CA ASP A 425 0.81 34.43 2.20
C ASP A 425 0.22 33.68 3.41
N LEU A 426 0.59 32.41 3.63
CA LEU A 426 0.31 31.71 4.90
C LEU A 426 1.10 32.31 6.06
N TYR A 427 2.41 32.57 5.89
CA TYR A 427 3.27 33.19 6.91
C TYR A 427 2.79 34.59 7.31
N SER A 428 2.18 35.32 6.38
CA SER A 428 1.56 36.62 6.66
C SER A 428 0.24 36.53 7.45
N ASN A 429 -0.31 35.32 7.67
CA ASN A 429 -1.64 35.07 8.23
C ASN A 429 -1.66 34.07 9.41
N LEU A 430 -0.52 33.73 10.01
CA LEU A 430 -0.41 32.72 11.08
C LEU A 430 -1.30 32.98 12.31
N ALA A 431 -1.67 34.22 12.58
CA ALA A 431 -2.62 34.57 13.64
C ALA A 431 -4.05 34.06 13.39
N ASN A 432 -4.40 33.72 12.15
CA ASN A 432 -5.75 33.35 11.71
C ASN A 432 -5.86 31.91 11.20
N VAL A 433 -4.73 31.22 10.97
CA VAL A 433 -4.68 29.86 10.40
C VAL A 433 -3.84 28.96 11.28
N LYS A 434 -4.42 27.87 11.80
CA LYS A 434 -3.64 26.79 12.43
C LYS A 434 -3.14 25.81 11.38
N SER A 435 -1.93 25.30 11.59
CA SER A 435 -1.30 24.31 10.72
C SER A 435 -0.81 23.10 11.52
N TYR A 436 -1.01 21.90 10.98
CA TYR A 436 -0.73 20.64 11.67
C TYR A 436 0.09 19.67 10.81
N LEU A 437 0.95 18.88 11.46
CA LEU A 437 1.75 17.81 10.86
C LEU A 437 0.86 16.68 10.30
N GLY A 438 -0.28 16.41 10.94
CA GLY A 438 -1.26 15.46 10.40
C GLY A 438 -2.48 15.22 11.27
N ARG A 439 -3.33 14.28 10.81
CA ARG A 439 -4.52 13.77 11.52
C ARG A 439 -4.92 12.33 11.13
N PRO A 440 -5.49 11.53 12.05
CA PRO A 440 -5.69 10.10 11.84
C PRO A 440 -6.94 9.77 11.02
N TRP A 441 -6.81 9.65 9.70
CA TRP A 441 -7.94 9.27 8.83
C TRP A 441 -8.46 7.84 9.11
N LYS A 442 -7.66 6.96 9.74
CA LYS A 442 -8.06 5.63 10.25
C LYS A 442 -7.39 5.33 11.60
N ASP A 443 -7.97 4.39 12.35
CA ASP A 443 -7.59 4.08 13.75
C ASP A 443 -6.10 3.82 13.99
N TYR A 444 -5.41 3.19 13.05
CA TYR A 444 -4.00 2.81 13.19
C TYR A 444 -3.04 3.74 12.44
N SER A 445 -3.48 4.97 12.11
CA SER A 445 -2.73 5.99 11.37
C SER A 445 -1.27 6.08 11.81
N ARG A 446 -0.34 6.07 10.85
CA ARG A 446 1.10 6.08 11.16
C ARG A 446 1.87 7.08 10.31
N THR A 447 2.36 8.13 10.96
CA THR A 447 3.20 9.18 10.36
C THR A 447 4.41 9.40 11.25
N VAL A 448 5.60 9.57 10.69
CA VAL A 448 6.78 10.02 11.43
C VAL A 448 7.49 11.16 10.72
N ILE A 449 8.01 12.11 11.50
CA ILE A 449 8.83 13.23 11.06
C ILE A 449 10.22 13.07 11.68
N ILE A 450 11.24 12.92 10.83
CA ILE A 450 12.61 12.53 11.19
C ILE A 450 13.57 13.59 10.62
N GLU A 451 14.44 14.15 11.47
CA GLU A 451 15.55 15.05 11.10
C GLU A 451 15.19 16.22 10.18
N SER A 452 13.93 16.64 10.22
CA SER A 452 13.38 17.63 9.30
C SER A 452 13.42 19.03 9.93
N TYR A 453 13.59 20.05 9.09
CA TYR A 453 13.36 21.43 9.48
C TYR A 453 11.85 21.70 9.54
N ILE A 454 11.37 22.22 10.67
CA ILE A 454 9.97 22.59 10.88
C ILE A 454 9.90 24.08 11.21
N ASP A 455 9.27 24.87 10.34
CA ASP A 455 9.12 26.32 10.55
C ASP A 455 7.98 26.66 11.53
N ASN A 456 7.95 27.90 12.01
CA ASN A 456 7.14 28.35 13.17
C ASN A 456 5.62 28.44 12.94
N PHE A 457 5.12 28.01 11.77
CA PHE A 457 3.71 28.02 11.43
C PHE A 457 2.93 26.82 11.98
N ILE A 458 3.61 25.72 12.28
CA ILE A 458 3.00 24.53 12.90
C ILE A 458 2.54 24.89 14.32
N ALA A 459 1.28 24.60 14.63
CA ALA A 459 0.70 24.85 15.94
C ALA A 459 1.42 24.04 17.03
N PRO A 460 1.60 24.55 18.27
CA PRO A 460 2.36 23.84 19.32
C PRO A 460 1.88 22.41 19.59
N GLU A 461 0.56 22.17 19.47
CA GLU A 461 -0.06 20.84 19.56
C GLU A 461 0.54 19.82 18.57
N GLY A 462 1.08 20.29 17.44
CA GLY A 462 1.69 19.52 16.35
C GLY A 462 0.69 18.78 15.47
N TRP A 463 -0.22 18.04 16.11
CA TRP A 463 -1.14 17.10 15.47
C TRP A 463 -2.60 17.48 15.78
N SER A 464 -3.53 17.10 14.91
CA SER A 464 -4.97 17.38 15.09
C SER A 464 -5.82 16.10 15.08
N PRO A 465 -6.86 15.99 15.91
CA PRO A 465 -7.72 14.81 15.91
C PRO A 465 -8.56 14.76 14.63
N TRP A 466 -8.98 13.56 14.22
CA TRP A 466 -9.91 13.40 13.10
C TRP A 466 -11.36 13.64 13.55
N SER A 467 -11.79 12.89 14.57
CA SER A 467 -13.13 12.98 15.16
C SER A 467 -13.10 12.50 16.62
N GLY A 468 -13.21 13.44 17.57
CA GLY A 468 -13.14 13.10 19.01
C GLY A 468 -11.84 12.36 19.37
N ASP A 469 -11.99 11.26 20.11
CA ASP A 469 -10.88 10.41 20.57
C ASP A 469 -10.60 9.19 19.66
N GLU A 470 -11.22 9.14 18.47
CA GLU A 470 -11.06 8.05 17.49
C GLU A 470 -9.60 7.93 17.00
N GLY A 471 -9.08 6.71 16.96
CA GLY A 471 -7.67 6.41 16.64
C GLY A 471 -6.60 6.88 17.63
N LEU A 472 -6.87 7.78 18.58
CA LEU A 472 -5.83 8.49 19.36
C LEU A 472 -4.98 7.58 20.28
N SER A 473 -5.46 6.38 20.59
CA SER A 473 -4.76 5.36 21.39
C SER A 473 -4.13 4.22 20.57
N THR A 474 -4.33 4.21 19.25
CA THR A 474 -3.93 3.13 18.32
C THR A 474 -3.10 3.61 17.13
N LEU A 475 -3.10 4.91 16.85
CA LEU A 475 -2.17 5.57 15.94
C LEU A 475 -0.72 5.52 16.45
N TYR A 476 0.24 5.81 15.58
CA TYR A 476 1.65 6.01 15.95
C TYR A 476 2.18 7.25 15.23
N TYR A 477 2.25 8.38 15.94
CA TYR A 477 2.78 9.66 15.45
C TYR A 477 4.10 9.97 16.14
N GLY A 478 5.19 9.89 15.37
CA GLY A 478 6.56 9.98 15.87
C GLY A 478 7.30 11.25 15.42
N GLU A 479 8.03 11.89 16.33
CA GLU A 479 8.99 12.95 16.01
C GLU A 479 10.40 12.58 16.52
N TYR A 480 11.42 12.70 15.65
CA TYR A 480 12.82 12.40 15.95
C TYR A 480 13.77 13.47 15.42
N ASN A 481 14.65 14.00 16.29
CA ASN A 481 15.77 14.89 15.95
C ASN A 481 15.41 16.08 14.99
N ASN A 482 14.16 16.53 15.02
CA ASN A 482 13.67 17.62 14.18
C ASN A 482 14.19 18.97 14.68
N ASN A 483 14.48 19.88 13.74
CA ASN A 483 15.06 21.19 14.02
C ASN A 483 14.18 22.32 13.45
N GLY A 484 14.57 23.57 13.70
CA GLY A 484 13.76 24.74 13.36
C GLY A 484 12.76 25.14 14.46
N PRO A 485 12.15 26.33 14.36
CA PRO A 485 11.35 26.91 15.44
C PRO A 485 10.00 26.19 15.71
N GLY A 486 9.51 25.34 14.80
CA GLY A 486 8.31 24.52 14.98
C GLY A 486 8.55 23.13 15.60
N SER A 487 9.82 22.71 15.79
CA SER A 487 10.13 21.35 16.28
C SER A 487 10.07 21.17 17.80
N VAL A 488 9.74 22.23 18.57
CA VAL A 488 9.62 22.16 20.03
C VAL A 488 8.43 21.27 20.44
N THR A 489 8.71 20.21 21.21
CA THR A 489 7.72 19.18 21.57
C THR A 489 6.99 19.41 22.90
N ASP A 490 7.44 20.36 23.73
CA ASP A 490 6.95 20.60 25.12
C ASP A 490 5.44 20.88 25.25
N SER A 491 4.75 21.20 24.15
CA SER A 491 3.31 21.51 24.12
C SER A 491 2.53 20.69 23.09
N ARG A 492 3.10 19.55 22.67
CA ARG A 492 2.44 18.57 21.79
C ARG A 492 1.25 17.88 22.48
N VAL A 493 0.40 17.26 21.68
CA VAL A 493 -0.73 16.45 22.13
C VAL A 493 -0.33 15.33 23.09
N THR A 494 -1.12 15.12 24.15
CA THR A 494 -0.87 14.10 25.18
C THR A 494 -1.53 12.76 24.86
N TRP A 495 -1.55 12.37 23.58
CA TRP A 495 -2.23 11.14 23.13
C TRP A 495 -1.35 9.90 23.39
N PRO A 496 -1.92 8.71 23.72
CA PRO A 496 -1.13 7.51 23.93
C PRO A 496 -0.35 7.03 22.69
N GLY A 497 -0.82 7.37 21.48
CA GLY A 497 -0.11 7.09 20.22
C GLY A 497 0.85 8.19 19.74
N TYR A 498 1.06 9.27 20.51
CA TYR A 498 2.07 10.27 20.20
C TYR A 498 3.40 9.92 20.90
N HIS A 499 4.50 10.00 20.15
CA HIS A 499 5.82 9.54 20.58
C HIS A 499 6.92 10.54 20.18
N ILE A 500 7.75 10.92 21.16
CA ILE A 500 9.10 11.41 20.88
C ILE A 500 9.94 10.14 20.75
N MET A 501 10.42 9.85 19.54
CA MET A 501 11.11 8.59 19.23
C MET A 501 12.56 8.62 19.69
N ASP A 502 13.15 7.45 19.90
CA ASP A 502 14.61 7.28 19.95
C ASP A 502 15.18 6.80 18.59
N TYR A 503 16.48 6.52 18.54
CA TYR A 503 17.15 6.09 17.31
C TYR A 503 16.67 4.71 16.85
N ASP A 504 16.43 3.76 17.77
CA ASP A 504 16.02 2.41 17.42
C ASP A 504 14.60 2.44 16.86
N ASP A 505 13.68 3.19 17.48
CA ASP A 505 12.33 3.46 16.96
C ASP A 505 12.38 4.09 15.56
N ALA A 506 13.12 5.21 15.40
CA ALA A 506 13.22 5.96 14.15
C ALA A 506 13.86 5.13 13.01
N SER A 507 14.81 4.25 13.32
CA SER A 507 15.52 3.42 12.33
C SER A 507 14.57 2.53 11.50
N ASN A 508 13.46 2.08 12.09
CA ASN A 508 12.43 1.27 11.43
C ASN A 508 11.68 2.01 10.29
N PHE A 509 11.82 3.34 10.22
CA PHE A 509 11.15 4.22 9.25
C PHE A 509 12.08 4.78 8.16
N THR A 510 13.34 4.32 8.15
CA THR A 510 14.36 4.64 7.14
C THR A 510 14.09 3.97 5.79
N VAL A 511 14.85 4.37 4.76
CA VAL A 511 14.69 3.83 3.41
C VAL A 511 14.98 2.32 3.36
N SER A 512 16.03 1.84 4.01
CA SER A 512 16.40 0.42 3.99
C SER A 512 15.44 -0.47 4.77
N GLU A 513 14.98 -0.08 5.96
CA GLU A 513 14.09 -0.93 6.76
C GLU A 513 12.61 -0.81 6.35
N PHE A 514 12.10 0.41 6.14
CA PHE A 514 10.65 0.64 5.96
C PHE A 514 10.15 0.28 4.56
N ILE A 515 10.89 0.71 3.52
CA ILE A 515 10.54 0.48 2.11
C ILE A 515 11.50 -0.45 1.40
N THR A 516 12.39 -1.14 2.13
CA THR A 516 13.37 -2.10 1.59
C THR A 516 14.20 -1.51 0.44
N GLY A 517 14.66 -0.26 0.59
CA GLY A 517 15.23 0.56 -0.49
C GLY A 517 16.29 -0.16 -1.32
N ASP A 518 17.28 -0.78 -0.67
CA ASP A 518 18.40 -1.51 -1.29
C ASP A 518 17.97 -2.70 -2.18
N GLU A 519 16.71 -3.16 -2.05
CA GLU A 519 16.18 -4.19 -2.93
C GLU A 519 15.77 -3.67 -4.33
N TRP A 520 15.63 -2.34 -4.50
CA TRP A 520 15.06 -1.75 -5.72
C TRP A 520 15.50 -0.31 -6.08
N LEU A 521 15.85 0.58 -5.15
CA LEU A 521 16.21 1.97 -5.47
C LEU A 521 17.52 2.08 -6.27
N ASP A 522 18.49 1.19 -6.01
CA ASP A 522 19.66 0.92 -6.87
C ASP A 522 19.35 0.74 -8.37
N SER A 523 18.11 0.34 -8.71
CA SER A 523 17.68 0.15 -10.10
C SER A 523 17.17 1.42 -10.79
N THR A 524 17.04 2.51 -10.03
CA THR A 524 16.48 3.80 -10.45
C THR A 524 17.56 4.85 -10.69
N ASN A 525 18.71 4.70 -10.01
CA ASN A 525 19.79 5.68 -9.89
C ASN A 525 19.34 7.05 -9.34
N PHE A 526 18.16 7.14 -8.72
CA PHE A 526 17.80 8.31 -7.93
C PHE A 526 18.57 8.25 -6.60
N PRO A 527 19.13 9.37 -6.11
CA PRO A 527 19.87 9.37 -4.86
C PRO A 527 18.93 9.06 -3.69
N TYR A 528 19.42 8.28 -2.74
CA TYR A 528 18.77 8.04 -1.45
C TYR A 528 19.83 7.88 -0.37
N ASP A 529 19.51 8.34 0.83
CA ASP A 529 20.24 8.01 2.06
C ASP A 529 19.56 6.78 2.68
N ASP A 530 20.33 5.79 3.15
CA ASP A 530 19.84 4.44 3.47
C ASP A 530 19.25 4.32 4.88
N GLY A 531 19.97 4.84 5.87
CA GLY A 531 19.60 4.89 7.28
C GLY A 531 19.19 6.27 7.77
N ILE A 532 19.59 6.58 9.01
CA ILE A 532 19.61 7.93 9.63
C ILE A 532 21.06 8.43 9.54
#